data_AF-L2GPH4-F1
#
_entry.id   AF-L2GPH4-F1
#
_cell.length_a   1.000
_cell.length_b   1.000
_cell.length_c   1.000
_cell.angle_alpha   90.00
_cell.angle_beta   90.00
_cell.angle_gamma   90.00
#
_symmetry.space_group_name_H-M   'P 1'
#
loop_
_entity.id
_entity.type
_entity.pdbx_description
1 polymer ?
#
loop_
_entity_poly.entity_id
_entity_poly.type
_entity_poly.pdbx_seq_one_letter_code
_entity_poly.pdbx_strand_id
1 'polypeptide(L)'
;MDNKTKLEELLHQRTELLSKIKEQDAFLMELNAFKRTFVKALVKEDLYVGLPLSNYEQTTNFEAVRIEDEYPLYILNIGEVHNIKQSVIPQKYTVPVNFRALRYYKKSKINKKTRDFTWYTTTILNKNEEAYFIIRDDENNSWKGCDIFDQFCQSFDHRLAFNSIEEWLGLDKDEVQAMACNLNNQNAFLKTKEKEGTLDEYFVSK
;
A
#
# COMPACT_ATOMS: atom_id res chain seq x y z
N MET A 1 48.35 -17.28 8.60
CA MET A 1 47.31 -17.50 7.59
C MET A 1 47.99 -17.69 6.25
N ASP A 2 47.80 -18.83 5.61
CA ASP A 2 48.30 -19.11 4.26
C ASP A 2 47.55 -18.20 3.26
N ASN A 3 48.26 -17.71 2.25
CA ASN A 3 47.70 -16.92 1.13
C ASN A 3 46.52 -17.64 0.47
N LYS A 4 46.51 -18.97 0.46
CA LYS A 4 45.39 -19.78 -0.06
C LYS A 4 44.11 -19.57 0.76
N THR A 5 44.20 -19.62 2.09
CA THR A 5 43.04 -19.41 2.98
C THR A 5 42.51 -17.99 2.88
N LYS A 6 43.41 -17.00 2.74
CA LYS A 6 43.03 -15.60 2.56
C LYS A 6 42.34 -15.33 1.21
N LEU A 7 42.72 -16.06 0.16
CA LEU A 7 42.08 -15.98 -1.15
C LEU A 7 40.66 -16.58 -1.13
N GLU A 8 40.47 -17.70 -0.42
CA GLU A 8 39.17 -18.35 -0.26
C GLU A 8 38.18 -17.45 0.51
N GLU A 9 38.61 -16.80 1.59
CA GLU A 9 37.80 -15.82 2.33
C GLU A 9 37.39 -14.62 1.46
N LEU A 10 38.31 -14.07 0.66
CA LEU A 10 38.01 -12.95 -0.24
C LEU A 10 37.04 -13.35 -1.37
N LEU A 11 37.15 -14.58 -1.89
CA LEU A 11 36.21 -15.11 -2.88
C LEU A 11 34.81 -15.33 -2.29
N HIS A 12 34.74 -15.77 -1.04
CA HIS A 12 33.47 -15.92 -0.33
C HIS A 12 32.79 -14.56 -0.12
N GLN A 13 33.51 -13.57 0.43
CA GLN A 13 33.01 -12.20 0.62
C GLN A 13 32.57 -11.57 -0.70
N ARG A 14 33.32 -11.78 -1.79
CA ARG A 14 32.95 -11.30 -3.13
C ARG A 14 31.64 -11.93 -3.62
N THR A 15 31.44 -13.22 -3.38
CA THR A 15 30.22 -13.93 -3.76
C THR A 15 29.01 -13.40 -3.02
N GLU A 16 29.12 -13.18 -1.70
CA GLU A 16 28.05 -12.57 -0.90
C GLU A 16 27.70 -11.16 -1.35
N LEU A 17 28.72 -10.32 -1.62
CA LEU A 17 28.53 -8.98 -2.16
C LEU A 17 27.81 -9.00 -3.52
N LEU A 18 28.19 -9.92 -4.40
CA LEU A 18 27.53 -10.08 -5.70
C LEU A 18 26.08 -10.57 -5.56
N SER A 19 25.76 -11.39 -4.55
CA SER A 19 24.37 -11.78 -4.25
C SER A 19 23.56 -10.55 -3.81
N LYS A 20 24.08 -9.77 -2.87
CA LYS A 20 23.43 -8.54 -2.38
C LYS A 20 23.22 -7.51 -3.49
N ILE A 21 24.20 -7.36 -4.39
CA ILE A 21 24.06 -6.46 -5.57
C ILE A 21 22.95 -6.96 -6.50
N LYS A 22 22.87 -8.28 -6.76
CA LYS A 22 21.78 -8.84 -7.58
C LYS A 22 20.40 -8.65 -6.94
N GLU A 23 20.30 -8.81 -5.62
CA GLU A 23 19.07 -8.53 -4.87
C GLU A 23 18.69 -7.04 -4.94
N GLN A 24 19.66 -6.13 -4.83
CA GLN A 24 19.46 -4.70 -5.01
C GLN A 24 19.06 -4.31 -6.44
N ASP A 25 19.66 -4.93 -7.45
CA ASP A 25 19.31 -4.71 -8.86
C ASP A 25 17.91 -5.23 -9.16
N ALA A 26 17.53 -6.39 -8.62
CA ALA A 26 16.16 -6.92 -8.71
C ALA A 26 15.17 -5.96 -8.03
N PHE A 27 15.50 -5.47 -6.83
CA PHE A 27 14.70 -4.48 -6.12
C PHE A 27 14.60 -3.15 -6.91
N LEU A 28 15.67 -2.67 -7.52
CA LEU A 28 15.67 -1.46 -8.36
C LEU A 28 14.84 -1.65 -9.62
N MET A 29 14.88 -2.84 -10.24
CA MET A 29 14.03 -3.17 -11.38
C MET A 29 12.55 -3.24 -10.96
N GLU A 30 12.24 -3.84 -9.81
CA GLU A 30 10.90 -3.85 -9.22
C GLU A 30 10.41 -2.43 -8.89
N LEU A 31 11.25 -1.60 -8.27
CA LEU A 31 10.96 -0.21 -7.94
C LEU A 31 10.74 0.65 -9.19
N ASN A 32 11.50 0.40 -10.26
CA ASN A 32 11.33 1.10 -11.53
C ASN A 32 10.08 0.62 -12.28
N ALA A 33 9.75 -0.67 -12.21
CA ALA A 33 8.49 -1.19 -12.71
C ALA A 33 7.31 -0.61 -11.91
N PHE A 34 7.44 -0.55 -10.58
CA PHE A 34 6.53 0.11 -9.65
C PHE A 34 6.30 1.57 -10.00
N LYS A 35 7.36 2.37 -10.19
CA LYS A 35 7.26 3.79 -10.57
C LYS A 35 6.52 3.97 -11.89
N ARG A 36 6.81 3.12 -12.88
CA ARG A 36 6.14 3.18 -14.20
C ARG A 36 4.66 2.78 -14.12
N THR A 37 4.33 1.75 -13.34
CA THR A 37 2.93 1.30 -13.15
C THR A 37 2.14 2.32 -12.34
N PHE A 38 2.73 2.87 -11.28
CA PHE A 38 2.15 3.90 -10.43
C PHE A 38 1.86 5.18 -11.19
N VAL A 39 2.84 5.71 -11.95
CA VAL A 39 2.65 6.90 -12.79
C VAL A 39 1.57 6.65 -13.85
N LYS A 40 1.53 5.47 -14.47
CA LYS A 40 0.47 5.12 -15.43
C LYS A 40 -0.91 5.01 -14.79
N ALA A 41 -1.01 4.46 -13.58
CA ALA A 41 -2.26 4.34 -12.83
C ALA A 41 -2.79 5.70 -12.38
N LEU A 42 -1.91 6.61 -11.95
CA LEU A 42 -2.27 7.98 -11.58
C LEU A 42 -2.71 8.83 -12.78
N VAL A 43 -1.99 8.75 -13.91
CA VAL A 43 -2.25 9.56 -15.10
C VAL A 43 -3.51 9.12 -15.86
N LYS A 44 -3.87 7.84 -15.82
CA LYS A 44 -5.01 7.31 -16.59
C LYS A 44 -6.39 7.55 -15.97
N GLU A 45 -6.50 7.93 -14.69
CA GLU A 45 -7.75 7.71 -13.94
C GLU A 45 -8.53 8.93 -13.48
N ASP A 46 -8.13 10.18 -13.74
CA ASP A 46 -8.81 11.32 -13.08
C ASP A 46 -8.98 11.08 -11.55
N LEU A 47 -8.07 10.31 -10.93
CA LEU A 47 -7.92 10.16 -9.47
C LEU A 47 -7.40 11.45 -8.82
N TYR A 48 -7.43 12.53 -9.60
CA TYR A 48 -7.29 13.95 -9.32
C TYR A 48 -8.52 14.45 -8.55
N VAL A 49 -8.54 14.21 -7.24
CA VAL A 49 -9.24 15.14 -6.34
C VAL A 49 -8.23 16.22 -5.95
N GLY A 50 -7.91 17.12 -6.88
CA GLY A 50 -7.51 18.50 -6.55
C GLY A 50 -6.03 18.91 -6.34
N LEU A 51 -5.00 18.25 -6.88
CA LEU A 51 -3.60 18.75 -6.76
C LEU A 51 -2.89 18.94 -8.12
N PRO A 52 -2.43 20.16 -8.49
CA PRO A 52 -1.87 20.44 -9.81
C PRO A 52 -0.60 19.64 -10.14
N LEU A 53 -0.52 19.21 -11.41
CA LEU A 53 0.59 18.43 -12.01
C LEU A 53 1.99 19.02 -11.77
N SER A 54 2.10 20.34 -11.60
CA SER A 54 3.36 21.05 -11.38
C SER A 54 4.06 20.72 -10.06
N ASN A 55 3.37 20.06 -9.11
CA ASN A 55 3.98 19.64 -7.85
C ASN A 55 4.52 18.20 -7.89
N TYR A 56 4.28 17.43 -8.95
CA TYR A 56 4.65 16.00 -8.99
C TYR A 56 6.15 15.73 -9.20
N GLU A 57 6.86 16.64 -9.85
CA GLU A 57 8.33 16.54 -9.91
C GLU A 57 8.97 16.75 -8.52
N GLN A 58 8.25 17.39 -7.59
CA GLN A 58 8.65 17.55 -6.19
C GLN A 58 8.13 16.43 -5.25
N THR A 59 7.19 15.58 -5.65
CA THR A 59 6.65 14.48 -4.80
C THR A 59 7.36 13.15 -4.99
N THR A 60 8.59 13.14 -5.51
CA THR A 60 9.40 11.91 -5.65
C THR A 60 9.86 11.29 -4.32
N ASN A 61 9.51 11.91 -3.18
CA ASN A 61 9.64 11.36 -1.83
C ASN A 61 8.32 10.81 -1.29
N PHE A 62 7.74 9.81 -1.95
CA PHE A 62 6.75 8.96 -1.28
C PHE A 62 7.51 7.94 -0.43
N GLU A 63 7.47 8.10 0.89
CA GLU A 63 7.92 7.07 1.84
C GLU A 63 6.91 5.92 1.82
N ALA A 64 7.02 5.06 0.79
CA ALA A 64 6.24 3.83 0.74
C ALA A 64 6.74 2.91 1.86
N VAL A 65 5.83 2.50 2.74
CA VAL A 65 6.17 1.54 3.80
C VAL A 65 6.07 0.14 3.22
N ARG A 66 7.20 -0.57 3.16
CA ARG A 66 7.25 -1.97 2.75
C ARG A 66 6.92 -2.85 3.95
N ILE A 67 5.91 -3.70 3.80
CA ILE A 67 5.62 -4.80 4.71
C ILE A 67 6.29 -6.05 4.13
N GLU A 68 7.24 -6.61 4.89
CA GLU A 68 7.94 -7.82 4.49
C GLU A 68 7.03 -9.04 4.70
N ASP A 69 6.65 -9.69 3.61
CA ASP A 69 5.84 -10.91 3.57
C ASP A 69 6.28 -11.74 2.36
N GLU A 70 5.81 -12.99 2.23
CA GLU A 70 6.09 -13.86 1.07
C GLU A 70 5.79 -13.13 -0.25
N TYR A 71 4.73 -12.31 -0.23
CA TYR A 71 4.32 -11.45 -1.33
C TYR A 71 4.36 -9.99 -0.89
N PRO A 72 5.40 -9.22 -1.29
CA PRO A 72 5.63 -7.86 -0.79
C PRO A 72 4.41 -6.94 -0.94
N LEU A 73 4.08 -6.24 0.14
CA LEU A 73 3.07 -5.18 0.18
C LEU A 73 3.76 -3.83 0.42
N TYR A 74 3.37 -2.83 -0.35
CA TYR A 74 3.86 -1.47 -0.26
C TYR A 74 2.68 -0.54 0.01
N ILE A 75 2.64 0.07 1.19
CA ILE A 75 1.61 1.03 1.56
C ILE A 75 2.07 2.40 1.08
N LEU A 76 1.28 3.00 0.20
CA LEU A 76 1.56 4.30 -0.42
C LEU A 76 0.87 5.44 0.31
N ASN A 77 -0.32 5.14 0.82
CA ASN A 77 -1.10 6.02 1.65
C ASN A 77 -1.90 5.15 2.60
N ILE A 78 -1.66 5.29 3.89
CA ILE A 78 -2.45 4.57 4.89
C ILE A 78 -3.88 5.13 4.97
N GLY A 79 -4.12 6.39 4.60
CA GLY A 79 -5.42 7.02 4.60
C GLY A 79 -5.80 7.62 5.97
N GLU A 80 -7.11 7.81 6.18
CA GLU A 80 -7.67 8.40 7.40
C GLU A 80 -8.71 7.49 8.02
N VAL A 81 -8.80 7.47 9.34
CA VAL A 81 -9.83 6.72 10.05
C VAL A 81 -11.13 7.52 10.08
N HIS A 82 -12.15 6.98 9.43
CA HIS A 82 -13.51 7.52 9.42
C HIS A 82 -14.46 6.50 10.03
N ASN A 83 -15.57 6.98 10.61
CA ASN A 83 -16.65 6.11 11.06
C ASN A 83 -17.43 5.63 9.83
N ILE A 84 -16.95 4.55 9.22
CA ILE A 84 -17.63 3.86 8.11
C ILE A 84 -18.16 2.51 8.61
N LYS A 85 -19.28 2.07 8.04
CA LYS A 85 -19.79 0.72 8.23
C LYS A 85 -18.84 -0.26 7.55
N GLN A 86 -18.34 -1.21 8.36
CA GLN A 86 -17.46 -2.29 7.93
C GLN A 86 -18.29 -3.58 7.87
N SER A 87 -19.13 -3.72 6.83
CA SER A 87 -20.01 -4.89 6.71
C SER A 87 -19.24 -6.20 6.45
N VAL A 88 -18.10 -6.10 5.75
CA VAL A 88 -17.29 -7.26 5.33
C VAL A 88 -16.04 -7.44 6.17
N ILE A 89 -15.48 -6.35 6.70
CA ILE A 89 -14.28 -6.40 7.54
C ILE A 89 -14.65 -6.56 9.03
N PRO A 90 -14.06 -7.53 9.76
CA PRO A 90 -14.27 -7.67 11.19
C PRO A 90 -13.91 -6.39 11.96
N GLN A 91 -14.77 -5.99 12.90
CA GLN A 91 -14.63 -4.76 13.71
C GLN A 91 -13.31 -4.66 14.50
N LYS A 92 -12.55 -5.75 14.64
CA LYS A 92 -11.23 -5.74 15.27
C LYS A 92 -10.19 -4.96 14.46
N TYR A 93 -10.43 -4.72 13.17
CA TYR A 93 -9.52 -3.97 12.31
C TYR A 93 -9.97 -2.53 12.14
N THR A 94 -9.00 -1.63 12.19
CA THR A 94 -9.22 -0.25 11.75
C THR A 94 -9.15 -0.22 10.23
N VAL A 95 -10.20 0.29 9.57
CA VAL A 95 -10.29 0.38 8.11
C VAL A 95 -10.14 1.84 7.69
N PRO A 96 -8.96 2.25 7.21
CA PRO A 96 -8.77 3.63 6.80
C PRO A 96 -9.33 3.90 5.39
N VAL A 97 -9.96 5.06 5.23
CA VAL A 97 -10.47 5.59 3.96
C VAL A 97 -9.33 6.29 3.23
N ASN A 98 -9.33 6.20 1.89
CA ASN A 98 -8.24 6.63 1.02
C ASN A 98 -6.93 5.84 1.20
N PHE A 99 -7.01 4.67 1.85
CA PHE A 99 -5.93 3.69 1.85
C PHE A 99 -5.55 3.35 0.40
N ARG A 100 -4.25 3.28 0.12
CA ARG A 100 -3.68 2.88 -1.16
C ARG A 100 -2.45 2.03 -0.92
N ALA A 101 -2.44 0.84 -1.52
CA ALA A 101 -1.30 -0.05 -1.46
C ALA A 101 -1.06 -0.76 -2.79
N LEU A 102 0.16 -1.27 -2.95
CA LEU A 102 0.59 -2.09 -4.06
C LEU A 102 1.07 -3.43 -3.54
N ARG A 103 0.61 -4.52 -4.14
CA ARG A 103 1.07 -5.87 -3.83
C ARG A 103 1.60 -6.54 -5.08
N TYR A 104 2.77 -7.16 -4.97
CA TYR A 104 3.31 -8.00 -6.03
C TYR A 104 2.84 -9.43 -5.82
N TYR A 105 2.10 -9.98 -6.79
CA TYR A 105 1.50 -11.30 -6.65
C TYR A 105 1.41 -12.02 -7.99
N LYS A 106 1.08 -13.32 -7.96
CA LYS A 106 0.82 -14.12 -9.16
C LYS A 106 -0.25 -13.44 -10.01
N LYS A 107 -0.17 -13.57 -11.34
CA LYS A 107 -1.20 -13.01 -12.23
C LYS A 107 -2.53 -13.77 -12.11
N SER A 108 -3.62 -13.07 -12.37
CA SER A 108 -4.93 -13.67 -12.60
C SER A 108 -4.98 -14.29 -14.01
N LYS A 109 -5.89 -15.22 -14.24
CA LYS A 109 -6.11 -15.85 -15.55
C LYS A 109 -6.67 -14.89 -16.61
N ILE A 110 -7.15 -13.72 -16.18
CA ILE A 110 -7.66 -12.67 -17.06
C ILE A 110 -6.49 -11.97 -17.78
N ASN A 111 -5.31 -11.92 -17.15
CA ASN A 111 -4.14 -11.26 -17.68
C ASN A 111 -3.51 -12.08 -18.82
N LYS A 112 -3.36 -11.46 -20.00
CA LYS A 112 -2.92 -12.14 -21.23
C LYS A 112 -1.39 -12.13 -21.43
N LYS A 113 -0.62 -11.49 -20.55
CA LYS A 113 0.84 -11.44 -20.66
C LYS A 113 1.50 -12.76 -20.27
N THR A 114 2.74 -12.90 -20.73
CA THR A 114 3.61 -14.06 -20.49
C THR A 114 4.23 -14.10 -19.09
N ARG A 115 4.18 -13.01 -18.31
CA ARG A 115 4.77 -12.98 -16.96
C ARG A 115 3.92 -13.74 -15.96
N ASP A 116 4.54 -14.38 -14.97
CA ASP A 116 3.83 -15.16 -13.95
C ASP A 116 3.30 -14.31 -12.78
N PHE A 117 3.86 -13.10 -12.62
CA PHE A 117 3.55 -12.18 -11.54
C PHE A 117 3.26 -10.78 -12.07
N THR A 118 2.42 -10.05 -11.36
CA THR A 118 2.05 -8.66 -11.68
C THR A 118 1.81 -7.86 -10.41
N TRP A 119 1.70 -6.55 -10.60
CA TRP A 119 1.37 -5.60 -9.54
C TRP A 119 -0.14 -5.40 -9.46
N TYR A 120 -0.65 -5.46 -8.24
CA TYR A 120 -2.02 -5.13 -7.92
C TYR A 120 -2.06 -3.84 -7.10
N THR A 121 -2.81 -2.86 -7.58
CA THR A 121 -3.17 -1.68 -6.78
C THR A 121 -4.44 -1.98 -6.01
N THR A 122 -4.43 -1.67 -4.72
CA THR A 122 -5.64 -1.75 -3.90
C THR A 122 -5.93 -0.41 -3.25
N THR A 123 -7.20 -0.01 -3.28
CA THR A 123 -7.69 1.24 -2.69
C THR A 123 -8.94 0.97 -1.85
N ILE A 124 -9.04 1.64 -0.71
CA ILE A 124 -10.26 1.68 0.10
C ILE A 124 -10.84 3.09 0.02
N LEU A 125 -12.10 3.21 -0.37
CA LEU A 125 -12.84 4.47 -0.42
C LEU A 125 -14.03 4.41 0.53
N ASN A 126 -14.54 5.58 0.90
CA ASN A 126 -15.86 5.69 1.53
C ASN A 126 -16.89 5.97 0.44
N LYS A 127 -17.85 5.06 0.26
CA LYS A 127 -18.97 5.26 -0.64
C LYS A 127 -20.26 4.95 0.13
N ASN A 128 -21.11 5.96 0.31
CA ASN A 128 -22.36 5.84 1.07
C ASN A 128 -22.14 5.32 2.51
N GLU A 129 -21.11 5.82 3.19
CA GLU A 129 -20.74 5.41 4.55
C GLU A 129 -20.25 3.95 4.67
N GLU A 130 -19.98 3.28 3.56
CA GLU A 130 -19.45 1.92 3.53
C GLU A 130 -18.03 1.88 2.96
N ALA A 131 -17.24 0.91 3.43
CA ALA A 131 -15.94 0.60 2.85
C ALA A 131 -16.13 0.04 1.43
N TYR A 132 -15.65 0.78 0.43
CA TYR A 132 -15.69 0.38 -0.97
C TYR A 132 -14.27 0.05 -1.45
N PHE A 133 -14.05 -1.21 -1.80
CA PHE A 133 -12.75 -1.72 -2.20
C PHE A 133 -12.59 -1.68 -3.71
N ILE A 134 -11.37 -1.37 -4.16
CA ILE A 134 -10.97 -1.43 -5.56
C ILE A 134 -9.64 -2.18 -5.62
N ILE A 135 -9.61 -3.34 -6.27
CA ILE A 135 -8.38 -4.05 -6.64
C ILE A 135 -8.21 -3.91 -8.16
N ARG A 136 -6.99 -3.65 -8.63
CA ARG A 136 -6.69 -3.54 -10.06
C ARG A 136 -5.32 -4.10 -10.39
N ASP A 137 -5.19 -4.78 -11.53
CA ASP A 137 -3.91 -5.24 -12.07
C ASP A 137 -3.24 -4.24 -13.04
N ASP A 138 -2.03 -4.56 -13.52
CA ASP A 138 -1.28 -3.73 -14.48
C ASP A 138 -1.91 -3.61 -15.88
N GLU A 139 -2.92 -4.45 -16.19
CA GLU A 139 -3.68 -4.43 -17.45
C GLU A 139 -5.00 -3.65 -17.32
N ASN A 140 -5.29 -3.11 -16.14
CA ASN A 140 -6.51 -2.39 -15.79
C ASN A 140 -7.76 -3.28 -15.65
N ASN A 141 -7.59 -4.58 -15.48
CA ASN A 141 -8.67 -5.41 -14.97
C ASN A 141 -8.94 -4.99 -13.52
N SER A 142 -10.21 -4.78 -13.16
CA SER A 142 -10.56 -4.24 -11.84
C SER A 142 -11.73 -4.96 -11.20
N TRP A 143 -11.62 -5.16 -9.89
CA TRP A 143 -12.66 -5.69 -9.01
C TRP A 143 -13.06 -4.59 -8.03
N LYS A 144 -14.35 -4.22 -7.99
CA LYS A 144 -14.83 -3.03 -7.27
C LYS A 144 -16.16 -3.28 -6.56
N GLY A 145 -16.28 -2.89 -5.29
CA GLY A 145 -17.44 -3.21 -4.46
C GLY A 145 -17.13 -3.30 -2.97
N CYS A 146 -18.17 -3.48 -2.15
CA CYS A 146 -18.03 -3.67 -0.70
C CYS A 146 -17.61 -5.12 -0.36
N ASP A 147 -17.95 -6.09 -1.21
CA ASP A 147 -17.58 -7.50 -1.07
C ASP A 147 -17.03 -8.04 -2.40
N ILE A 148 -15.72 -7.86 -2.61
CA ILE A 148 -15.07 -8.16 -3.90
C ILE A 148 -14.06 -9.28 -3.83
N PHE A 149 -13.75 -9.78 -2.64
CA PHE A 149 -12.61 -10.66 -2.47
C PHE A 149 -12.85 -12.02 -3.11
N ASP A 150 -14.08 -12.55 -3.02
CA ASP A 150 -14.46 -13.79 -3.70
C ASP A 150 -14.35 -13.65 -5.22
N GLN A 151 -14.83 -12.54 -5.79
CA GLN A 151 -14.73 -12.29 -7.23
C GLN A 151 -13.27 -12.17 -7.68
N PHE A 152 -12.44 -11.53 -6.85
CA PHE A 152 -11.01 -11.44 -7.07
C PHE A 152 -10.36 -12.83 -7.03
N CYS A 153 -10.65 -13.65 -6.02
CA CYS A 153 -10.15 -15.02 -5.87
C CYS A 153 -10.52 -15.91 -7.07
N GLN A 154 -11.76 -15.80 -7.57
CA GLN A 154 -12.24 -16.56 -8.74
C GLN A 154 -11.50 -16.22 -10.04
N SER A 155 -10.77 -15.11 -10.07
CA SER A 155 -9.92 -14.75 -11.22
C SER A 155 -8.61 -15.54 -11.30
N PHE A 156 -8.33 -16.43 -10.34
CA PHE A 156 -7.14 -17.27 -10.32
C PHE A 156 -7.51 -18.75 -10.54
N ASP A 157 -6.58 -19.51 -11.14
CA ASP A 157 -6.72 -20.96 -11.31
C ASP A 157 -6.19 -21.77 -10.12
N HIS A 158 -5.70 -21.07 -9.10
CA HIS A 158 -5.15 -21.64 -7.88
C HIS A 158 -5.76 -20.94 -6.68
N ARG A 159 -5.73 -21.63 -5.52
CA ARG A 159 -6.08 -21.00 -4.25
C ARG A 159 -5.05 -19.92 -3.91
N LEU A 160 -5.53 -18.74 -3.53
CA LEU A 160 -4.66 -17.65 -3.08
C LEU A 160 -3.95 -18.00 -1.78
N ALA A 161 -2.78 -17.38 -1.57
CA ALA A 161 -2.07 -17.44 -0.28
C ALA A 161 -2.81 -16.69 0.84
N PHE A 162 -3.81 -15.88 0.48
CA PHE A 162 -4.62 -15.07 1.39
C PHE A 162 -6.02 -15.65 1.49
N ASN A 163 -6.55 -15.75 2.70
CA ASN A 163 -7.88 -16.29 2.97
C ASN A 163 -8.95 -15.19 3.12
N SER A 164 -8.55 -13.92 3.15
CA SER A 164 -9.43 -12.79 3.41
C SER A 164 -8.93 -11.49 2.77
N ILE A 165 -9.82 -10.50 2.63
CA ILE A 165 -9.46 -9.21 2.04
C ILE A 165 -8.50 -8.43 2.92
N GLU A 166 -8.56 -8.63 4.23
CA GLU A 166 -7.73 -8.02 5.24
C GLU A 166 -6.29 -8.50 5.11
N GLU A 167 -6.09 -9.82 4.96
CA GLU A 167 -4.78 -10.41 4.67
C GLU A 167 -4.21 -9.87 3.35
N TRP A 168 -5.06 -9.75 2.32
CA TRP A 168 -4.65 -9.16 1.05
C TRP A 168 -4.24 -7.68 1.19
N LEU A 169 -4.96 -6.90 1.99
CA LEU A 169 -4.68 -5.50 2.26
C LEU A 169 -3.53 -5.30 3.26
N GLY A 170 -3.13 -6.36 3.99
CA GLY A 170 -2.19 -6.28 5.11
C GLY A 170 -2.79 -5.66 6.37
N LEU A 171 -4.12 -5.57 6.49
CA LEU A 171 -4.78 -5.05 7.68
C LEU A 171 -4.64 -5.99 8.89
N ASP A 172 -4.29 -7.25 8.65
CA ASP A 172 -3.94 -8.24 9.68
C ASP A 172 -2.57 -7.98 10.32
N LYS A 173 -1.75 -7.10 9.73
CA LYS A 173 -0.40 -6.81 10.21
C LYS A 173 -0.40 -5.70 11.26
N ASP A 174 0.31 -5.93 12.35
CA ASP A 174 0.39 -5.01 13.49
C ASP A 174 0.96 -3.65 13.07
N GLU A 175 1.93 -3.62 12.16
CA GLU A 175 2.54 -2.37 11.67
C GLU A 175 1.50 -1.51 10.95
N VAL A 176 0.62 -2.13 10.17
CA VAL A 176 -0.43 -1.43 9.41
C VAL A 176 -1.51 -0.91 10.33
N GLN A 177 -1.93 -1.71 11.31
CA GLN A 177 -2.88 -1.27 12.34
C GLN A 177 -2.29 -0.15 13.20
N ALA A 178 -1.01 -0.24 13.57
CA ALA A 178 -0.32 0.82 14.30
C ALA A 178 -0.28 2.13 13.50
N MET A 179 0.01 2.08 12.20
CA MET A 179 -0.02 3.25 11.32
C MET A 179 -1.42 3.89 11.27
N ALA A 180 -2.47 3.08 11.10
CA ALA A 180 -3.85 3.56 11.05
C ALA A 180 -4.29 4.20 12.39
N CYS A 181 -3.96 3.56 13.50
CA CYS A 181 -4.30 4.04 14.85
C CYS A 181 -3.54 5.31 15.24
N ASN A 182 -2.24 5.40 14.94
CA ASN A 182 -1.42 6.57 15.29
C ASN A 182 -1.91 7.84 14.60
N LEU A 183 -2.40 7.74 13.36
CA LEU A 183 -3.04 8.84 12.65
C LEU A 183 -4.36 9.25 13.28
N ASN A 184 -5.16 8.29 13.75
CA ASN A 184 -6.40 8.59 14.47
C ASN A 184 -6.12 9.39 15.75
N ASN A 185 -5.06 9.04 16.48
CA ASN A 185 -4.66 9.73 17.71
C ASN A 185 -4.10 11.14 17.44
N GLN A 186 -3.32 11.33 16.37
CA GLN A 186 -2.82 12.66 15.97
C GLN A 186 -3.96 13.57 15.49
N ASN A 187 -4.90 13.04 14.70
CA ASN A 187 -6.07 13.79 14.24
C ASN A 187 -7.03 14.12 15.38
N ALA A 188 -7.21 13.21 16.35
CA ALA A 188 -7.99 13.47 17.56
C ALA A 188 -7.36 14.61 18.39
N PHE A 189 -6.03 14.59 18.57
CA PHE A 189 -5.29 15.62 19.29
C PHE A 189 -5.41 17.01 18.64
N LEU A 190 -5.30 17.09 17.30
CA LEU A 190 -5.46 18.34 16.56
C LEU A 190 -6.90 18.88 16.65
N LYS A 191 -7.92 18.02 16.54
CA LYS A 191 -9.32 18.40 16.72
C LYS A 191 -9.64 18.91 18.14
N THR A 192 -8.99 18.36 19.18
CA THR A 192 -9.09 18.92 20.54
C THR A 192 -8.44 20.29 20.65
N LYS A 193 -7.29 20.52 20.02
CA LYS A 193 -6.63 21.83 20.02
C LYS A 193 -7.41 22.90 19.25
N GLU A 194 -8.09 22.56 18.16
CA GLU A 194 -8.97 23.51 17.45
C GLU A 194 -10.21 23.88 18.28
N LYS A 195 -10.73 22.96 19.09
CA LYS A 195 -11.80 23.25 20.05
C LYS A 195 -11.35 24.05 21.26
N GLU A 196 -10.10 23.89 21.70
CA GLU A 196 -9.52 24.68 22.78
C GLU A 196 -9.10 26.08 22.30
N GLY A 197 -8.70 26.23 21.04
CA GLY A 197 -8.32 27.51 20.42
C GLY A 197 -9.48 28.42 20.02
N THR A 198 -10.74 28.04 20.31
CA THR A 198 -11.95 28.84 20.00
C THR A 198 -12.64 29.44 21.24
N LEU A 199 -12.00 29.41 22.42
CA LEU A 199 -12.56 29.94 23.67
C LEU A 199 -11.96 31.26 24.18
N ASP A 200 -11.10 31.94 23.40
CA ASP A 200 -10.46 33.22 23.80
C ASP A 200 -11.04 34.47 23.09
N GLU A 201 -12.33 34.49 22.76
CA GLU A 201 -13.02 35.73 22.35
C GLU A 201 -14.34 35.94 23.09
N TYR A 202 -14.34 35.87 24.43
CA TYR A 202 -15.47 36.35 25.23
C TYR A 202 -15.08 36.96 26.57
N PHE A 203 -14.09 37.86 26.62
CA PHE A 203 -13.98 38.81 27.75
C PHE A 203 -13.29 40.11 27.34
N VAL A 204 -14.06 41.07 26.81
CA VAL A 204 -13.97 42.47 27.26
C VAL A 204 -15.38 43.05 27.28
N SER A 205 -16.07 42.91 28.41
CA SER A 205 -17.17 43.79 28.78
C SER A 205 -16.63 44.95 29.61
N LYS A 206 -16.67 46.16 29.06
CA LYS A 206 -17.27 47.39 29.63
C LYS A 206 -16.84 48.63 28.86
#